data_AF-A0A837IHT2-F1
#
_entry.id   AF-A0A837IHT2-F1
#
_cell.length_a   1.000
_cell.length_b   1.000
_cell.length_c   1.000
_cell.angle_alpha   90.00
_cell.angle_beta   90.00
_cell.angle_gamma   90.00
#
_symmetry.space_group_name_H-M   'P 1'
#
loop_
_entity.id
_entity.type
_entity.pdbx_description
1 polymer ?
#
loop_
_entity_poly.entity_id
_entity_poly.type
_entity_poly.pdbx_seq_one_letter_code
_entity_poly.pdbx_strand_id
1 'polypeptide(L)'
;MTVANLIGATLSSYQSKIDCGNNLLRVITDTADFSIEFLEKLAELPGSLLYFQAYGLDGQGNGGSIFIVGGDATFMKVAVRQLQSDGVHLAIY
;
A
#
# COMPACT_ATOMS: atom_id res chain seq x y z
N MET A 1 8.12 15.25 5.90
CA MET A 1 8.51 14.42 4.74
C MET A 1 7.26 13.72 4.25
N THR A 2 6.95 13.78 2.96
CA THR A 2 5.75 13.15 2.39
C THR A 2 6.00 11.65 2.12
N VAL A 3 4.96 10.82 2.19
CA VAL A 3 5.02 9.38 1.92
C VAL A 3 5.44 9.09 0.47
N ALA A 4 5.13 9.98 -0.48
CA ALA A 4 5.63 9.92 -1.85
C ALA A 4 7.17 9.87 -1.94
N ASN A 5 7.87 10.62 -1.07
CA ASN A 5 9.34 10.59 -1.00
C ASN A 5 9.87 9.28 -0.40
N LEU A 6 9.07 8.57 0.39
CA LEU A 6 9.40 7.23 0.90
C LEU A 6 9.21 6.18 -0.20
N ILE A 7 8.09 6.16 -0.92
CA ILE A 7 7.81 5.15 -1.96
C ILE A 7 8.91 5.13 -3.05
N GLY A 8 9.36 6.30 -3.51
CA GLY A 8 10.47 6.40 -4.46
C GLY A 8 11.81 5.87 -3.92
N ALA A 9 12.02 5.90 -2.60
CA ALA A 9 13.19 5.34 -1.93
C ALA A 9 13.02 3.85 -1.54
N THR A 10 11.79 3.31 -1.53
CA THR A 10 11.48 1.96 -1.03
C THR A 10 11.29 0.92 -2.15
N LEU A 11 11.59 1.26 -3.41
CA LEU A 11 11.48 0.36 -4.58
C LEU A 11 12.25 -0.98 -4.44
N SER A 12 13.07 -1.15 -3.42
CA SER A 12 13.46 -2.47 -2.91
C SER A 12 14.12 -2.30 -1.54
N SER A 13 13.42 -2.60 -0.44
CA SER A 13 14.11 -2.89 0.81
C SER A 13 13.45 -4.06 1.55
N TYR A 14 13.96 -5.25 1.23
CA TYR A 14 13.83 -6.45 2.06
C TYR A 14 14.67 -6.24 3.34
N GLN A 15 14.24 -5.34 4.23
CA GLN A 15 15.01 -5.11 5.45
C GLN A 15 14.12 -4.69 6.62
N SER A 16 13.39 -5.69 7.12
CA SER A 16 13.35 -6.10 8.53
C SER A 16 12.25 -7.16 8.65
N LYS A 17 12.53 -8.29 9.28
CA LYS A 17 11.48 -9.19 9.79
C LYS A 17 10.68 -8.38 10.81
N ILE A 18 9.64 -7.69 10.37
CA ILE A 18 8.62 -7.15 11.26
C ILE A 18 7.76 -8.34 11.66
N ASP A 19 7.43 -8.42 12.95
CA ASP A 19 6.45 -9.37 13.47
C ASP A 19 5.07 -8.90 13.00
N CYS A 20 4.74 -9.21 11.74
CA CYS A 20 3.67 -8.61 10.95
C CYS A 20 2.27 -9.14 11.27
N GLY A 21 2.13 -10.05 12.23
CA GLY A 21 0.94 -10.92 12.36
C GLY A 21 -0.38 -10.25 12.75
N ASN A 22 -0.50 -8.92 12.76
CA ASN A 22 -1.76 -8.24 13.06
C ASN A 22 -1.97 -6.87 12.38
N ASN A 23 -1.05 -6.42 11.49
CA ASN A 23 -1.08 -5.02 11.00
C ASN A 23 -0.65 -4.88 9.54
N LEU A 24 -0.95 -5.88 8.69
CA LEU A 24 -0.73 -5.75 7.25
C LEU A 24 -2.04 -5.75 6.47
N LEU A 25 -2.06 -4.92 5.43
CA LEU A 25 -3.09 -4.95 4.40
C LEU A 25 -2.44 -5.42 3.11
N ARG A 26 -3.00 -6.49 2.54
CA ARG A 26 -2.79 -6.79 1.14
C ARG A 26 -3.85 -6.05 0.34
N VAL A 27 -3.42 -5.31 -0.66
CA VAL A 27 -4.27 -4.56 -1.58
C VAL A 27 -4.01 -5.08 -2.98
N ILE A 28 -5.07 -5.29 -3.76
CA ILE A 28 -4.99 -5.63 -5.17
C ILE A 28 -5.78 -4.58 -5.94
N THR A 29 -5.16 -3.96 -6.93
CA THR A 29 -5.82 -3.04 -7.84
C THR A 29 -6.00 -3.68 -9.21
N ASP A 30 -7.08 -3.31 -9.92
CA ASP A 30 -7.41 -3.95 -11.20
C ASP A 30 -6.58 -3.39 -12.36
N THR A 31 -6.32 -2.07 -12.35
CA THR A 31 -5.65 -1.35 -13.43
C THR A 31 -4.53 -0.46 -12.90
N ALA A 32 -3.66 0.00 -13.80
CA ALA A 32 -2.62 0.97 -13.47
C ALA A 32 -3.20 2.28 -12.89
N ASP A 33 -4.32 2.78 -13.43
CA ASP A 33 -4.97 4.00 -12.94
C ASP A 33 -5.44 3.85 -11.48
N PHE A 34 -6.09 2.74 -11.14
CA PHE A 34 -6.47 2.46 -9.75
C PHE A 34 -5.25 2.27 -8.84
N SER A 35 -4.13 1.79 -9.38
CA SER A 35 -2.87 1.67 -8.65
C SER A 35 -2.30 3.04 -8.29
N ILE A 36 -2.36 4.00 -9.22
CA ILE A 36 -1.91 5.38 -8.99
C ILE A 36 -2.81 6.07 -7.97
N GLU A 37 -4.13 6.02 -8.16
CA GLU A 37 -5.11 6.63 -7.25
C GLU A 37 -4.96 6.06 -5.82
N PHE A 38 -4.74 4.74 -5.69
CA PHE A 38 -4.47 4.11 -4.42
C PHE A 38 -3.22 4.70 -3.73
N LEU A 39 -2.13 4.91 -4.46
CA LEU A 39 -0.89 5.45 -3.89
C LEU A 39 -1.04 6.90 -3.44
N GLU A 40 -1.79 7.70 -4.19
CA GLU A 40 -2.12 9.08 -3.82
C GLU A 40 -2.90 9.10 -2.50
N LYS A 41 -3.98 8.31 -2.40
CA LYS A 41 -4.77 8.18 -1.16
C LYS A 41 -3.95 7.66 0.02
N LEU A 42 -3.10 6.65 -0.22
CA LEU A 42 -2.22 6.08 0.80
C LEU A 42 -1.30 7.14 1.41
N ALA A 43 -0.79 8.06 0.59
CA ALA A 43 0.13 9.10 1.02
C ALA A 43 -0.54 10.21 1.86
N GLU A 44 -1.86 10.32 1.80
CA GLU A 44 -2.66 11.31 2.54
C GLU A 44 -3.13 10.80 3.91
N LEU A 45 -3.00 9.49 4.17
CA LEU A 45 -3.48 8.91 5.42
C LEU A 45 -2.69 9.42 6.65
N PRO A 46 -3.37 9.72 7.77
CA PRO A 46 -2.71 10.05 9.02
C PRO A 46 -1.99 8.84 9.63
N GLY A 47 -0.95 9.10 10.41
CA GLY A 47 -0.10 8.07 11.02
C GLY A 47 1.17 7.80 10.23
N SER A 48 1.85 6.71 10.57
CA SER A 48 3.14 6.34 9.96
C SER A 48 3.00 5.08 9.12
N LEU A 49 3.35 5.18 7.84
CA LEU A 49 3.60 4.02 6.99
C LEU A 49 4.94 3.40 7.38
N LEU A 50 4.93 2.17 7.87
CA LEU A 50 6.10 1.46 8.36
C LEU A 50 6.60 0.40 7.37
N TYR A 51 5.71 -0.07 6.50
CA TYR A 51 5.99 -1.11 5.52
C TYR A 51 5.23 -0.85 4.23
N PHE A 52 5.92 -1.00 3.11
CA PHE A 52 5.33 -0.85 1.79
C PHE A 52 6.07 -1.75 0.79
N GLN A 53 5.30 -2.55 0.05
CA GLN A 53 5.77 -3.29 -1.12
C GLN A 53 4.75 -3.17 -2.25
N ALA A 54 5.24 -3.20 -3.49
CA ALA A 54 4.43 -3.13 -4.69
C ALA A 54 4.91 -4.16 -5.72
N TYR A 55 3.97 -4.84 -6.36
CA TYR A 55 4.19 -5.82 -7.42
C TYR A 55 3.23 -5.55 -8.58
N GLY A 56 3.73 -5.34 -9.79
CA GLY A 56 2.87 -5.25 -10.98
C GLY A 56 2.29 -6.62 -11.35
N LEU A 57 1.05 -6.66 -11.85
CA LEU A 57 0.37 -7.92 -12.19
C LEU A 57 0.73 -8.46 -13.57
N ASP A 58 1.09 -7.61 -14.53
CA ASP A 58 1.24 -7.99 -15.94
C ASP A 58 2.66 -7.80 -16.51
N GLY A 59 3.57 -7.17 -15.75
CA GLY A 59 4.93 -6.84 -16.19
C GLY A 59 5.01 -5.83 -17.34
N GLN A 60 3.87 -5.33 -17.83
CA GLN A 60 3.77 -4.35 -18.92
C GLN A 60 3.28 -2.99 -18.44
N GLY A 61 2.81 -2.89 -17.19
CA GLY A 61 2.40 -1.64 -16.56
C GLY A 61 1.00 -1.15 -16.97
N ASN A 62 0.21 -2.01 -17.62
CA ASN A 62 -1.16 -1.68 -18.02
C ASN A 62 -2.19 -2.26 -17.04
N GLY A 63 -1.88 -3.41 -16.44
CA GLY A 63 -2.63 -4.02 -15.36
C GLY A 63 -2.39 -3.34 -14.02
N GLY A 64 -3.21 -3.71 -13.03
CA GLY A 64 -3.03 -3.22 -11.67
C GLY A 64 -1.87 -3.88 -10.94
N SER A 65 -1.88 -3.72 -9.62
CA SER A 65 -0.75 -4.06 -8.76
C SER A 65 -1.22 -4.75 -7.48
N ILE A 66 -0.33 -5.52 -6.87
CA ILE A 66 -0.47 -5.98 -5.49
C ILE A 66 0.38 -5.07 -4.63
N PHE A 67 -0.23 -4.45 -3.62
CA PHE A 67 0.46 -3.73 -2.58
C PHE A 67 0.39 -4.47 -1.26
N ILE A 68 1.49 -4.47 -0.51
CA ILE A 68 1.49 -4.88 0.90
C ILE A 68 1.85 -3.65 1.71
N VAL A 69 0.92 -3.20 2.53
CA VAL A 69 1.08 -1.98 3.32
C VAL A 69 0.92 -2.28 4.80
N GLY A 70 1.74 -1.66 5.63
CA GLY A 70 1.69 -1.79 7.08
C GLY A 70 2.10 -0.48 7.72
N GLY A 71 1.46 -0.15 8.85
CA GLY A 71 1.71 1.10 9.55
C GLY A 71 1.47 1.00 11.04
N ASP A 72 1.56 2.14 11.71
CA ASP A 72 1.20 2.25 13.13
C ASP A 72 -0.32 2.09 13.35
N ALA A 73 -0.75 2.02 14.61
CA ALA A 73 -2.16 1.82 14.97
C ALA A 73 -3.06 2.98 14.48
N THR A 74 -2.54 4.18 14.30
CA THR A 74 -3.32 5.33 13.77
C THR A 74 -3.58 5.12 12.29
N PHE A 75 -2.53 4.77 11.54
CA PHE A 75 -2.60 4.44 10.12
C PHE A 75 -3.55 3.26 9.85
N MET A 76 -3.36 2.14 10.57
CA MET A 76 -4.15 0.91 10.33
C MET A 76 -5.65 1.09 10.61
N LYS A 77 -6.02 1.93 11.58
CA LYS A 77 -7.44 2.23 11.91
C LYS A 77 -8.19 2.94 10.79
N VAL A 78 -7.50 3.75 9.99
CA VAL A 78 -8.12 4.55 8.93
C VAL A 78 -7.92 3.93 7.54
N ALA A 79 -6.81 3.22 7.33
CA ALA A 79 -6.42 2.68 6.04
C ALA A 79 -7.49 1.76 5.43
N VAL A 80 -8.03 0.80 6.20
CA VAL A 80 -9.06 -0.12 5.68
C VAL A 80 -10.30 0.61 5.16
N ARG A 81 -10.71 1.69 5.83
CA ARG A 81 -11.94 2.42 5.50
C ARG A 81 -11.75 3.41 4.36
N GLN A 82 -10.57 4.03 4.28
CA GLN A 82 -10.30 5.12 3.33
C GLN A 82 -9.67 4.64 2.02
N LEU A 83 -9.01 3.47 2.03
CA LEU A 83 -8.39 2.89 0.84
C LEU A 83 -9.33 1.95 0.07
N GLN A 84 -10.50 1.61 0.63
CA GLN A 84 -11.54 0.90 -0.13
C GLN A 84 -12.17 1.85 -1.14
N SER A 85 -12.03 1.53 -2.42
CA SER A 85 -12.69 2.20 -3.54
C SER A 85 -12.92 1.22 -4.68
N ASP A 86 -13.65 1.65 -5.71
CA ASP A 86 -13.84 0.87 -6.92
C ASP A 86 -12.48 0.47 -7.50
N GLY A 87 -12.37 -0.80 -7.94
CA GLY A 87 -11.14 -1.36 -8.49
C GLY A 87 -10.00 -1.57 -7.48
N VAL A 88 -10.26 -1.45 -6.17
CA VAL A 88 -9.30 -1.68 -5.08
C VAL A 88 -9.84 -2.73 -4.11
N HIS A 89 -9.15 -3.87 -4.01
CA HIS A 89 -9.54 -5.01 -3.18
C HIS A 89 -8.59 -5.19 -1.99
N LEU A 90 -9.12 -5.12 -0.77
CA LEU A 90 -8.33 -5.20 0.46
C LEU A 90 -8.57 -6.52 1.19
N ALA A 91 -7.49 -7.13 1.69
CA ALA A 91 -7.49 -8.26 2.61
C ALA A 91 -6.58 -7.97 3.80
N ILE A 92 -7.10 -8.19 5.02
CA ILE A 92 -6.41 -7.92 6.29
C ILE A 92 -5.76 -9.20 6.80
N TYR A 93 -4.51 -9.12 7.26
CA TYR A 93 -3.74 -10.24 7.81
C TYR A 93 -3.09 -9.85 9.15
#